data_AF-A0A7C7YWC3-F1
#
_entry.id   AF-A0A7C7YWC3-F1
#
_cell.length_a   1.000
_cell.length_b   1.000
_cell.length_c   1.000
_cell.angle_alpha   90.00
_cell.angle_beta   90.00
_cell.angle_gamma   90.00
#
_symmetry.space_group_name_H-M   'P 1'
#
loop_
_entity.id
_entity.type
_entity.pdbx_description
1 polymer ?
#
loop_
_entity_poly.entity_id
_entity_poly.type
_entity_poly.pdbx_seq_one_letter_code
_entity_poly.pdbx_strand_id
1 'polypeptide(L)'
;MPEYPSGAGFLADLALGEKHLPGPPWILGQRGSPFVAPENTLAGFREALDAGLDGFLCNLRASLDGEPVVLADERLERTTSGQGAVADWSLPQLFGLDAGGGFARRFAGESVPHFDEVLELEHSSGGTPRRLVFVHDASLVEELARGFFQRQEALAPRYLSRSREVSEALALAGLPAGLVIGVANFDDLAWARDLGLDFVASEGSAGWRTEAGRAEWPCERWALGLDGPKEICAALAGGLAGFSTREPQRALALRTLAQWVSAESGTPPLKQSPLETSALEVFGAGDPAGGPDWSGRWDVAVLVRNPLAEVARVACRVLVRRGAFEVQGMPQTLELAPGEEQRVHLQLSGGSWSPGGDPVFAALFDWGSGGQSAGAHGRLLFDVPLRRLRRTHVGVLTQRLDMLRESPDDPPASMTVRRQGQRLTVAVENSGGLSEVEILVRLEDRHFVGNNRVQLKLPEDFDARPAGLDFCCGFRGRKQGGAAFVLRRWGGGLPREGDHGVPGRLQSS
;
A
#
# COMPACT_ATOMS: atom_id res chain seq x y z
N MET A 1 -23.03 -16.68 15.91
CA MET A 1 -22.22 -15.56 15.38
C MET A 1 -20.89 -15.63 16.09
N PRO A 2 -19.82 -16.16 15.49
CA PRO A 2 -18.53 -16.18 16.17
C PRO A 2 -18.03 -14.73 16.24
N GLU A 3 -17.64 -14.31 17.43
CA GLU A 3 -16.98 -13.03 17.69
C GLU A 3 -15.69 -12.96 16.86
N TYR A 4 -15.53 -11.87 16.10
CA TYR A 4 -14.24 -11.51 15.54
C TYR A 4 -13.32 -11.19 16.72
N PRO A 5 -12.21 -11.92 16.94
CA PRO A 5 -11.19 -11.41 17.84
C PRO A 5 -10.65 -10.15 17.18
N SER A 6 -10.90 -9.00 17.80
CA SER A 6 -10.27 -7.74 17.44
C SER A 6 -8.78 -7.98 17.27
N GLY A 7 -8.21 -7.67 16.09
CA GLY A 7 -6.77 -7.74 15.84
C GLY A 7 -5.94 -7.01 16.91
N ALA A 8 -6.55 -6.09 17.67
CA ALA A 8 -5.99 -5.42 18.83
C ALA A 8 -5.27 -6.35 19.83
N GLY A 9 -5.74 -7.57 20.10
CA GLY A 9 -5.10 -8.45 21.08
C GLY A 9 -3.75 -9.03 20.62
N PHE A 10 -3.64 -9.40 19.33
CA PHE A 10 -2.41 -9.94 18.75
C PHE A 10 -1.39 -8.83 18.44
N LEU A 11 -1.89 -7.61 18.19
CA LEU A 11 -1.09 -6.41 17.89
C LEU A 11 -0.63 -5.68 19.17
N ALA A 12 -1.36 -5.79 20.28
CA ALA A 12 -0.96 -5.22 21.58
C ALA A 12 0.24 -5.96 22.22
N ASP A 13 0.38 -7.26 21.94
CA ASP A 13 1.52 -8.08 22.42
C ASP A 13 2.83 -7.82 21.63
N LEU A 14 2.78 -6.99 20.59
CA LEU A 14 3.93 -6.47 19.84
C LEU A 14 4.54 -5.22 20.48
N ALA A 15 4.29 -4.96 21.77
CA ALA A 15 5.03 -4.00 22.57
C ALA A 15 6.52 -4.40 22.61
N LEU A 16 7.21 -4.09 21.51
CA LEU A 16 8.67 -4.08 21.39
C LEU A 16 9.16 -3.19 22.52
N GLY A 17 10.02 -3.76 23.36
CA GLY A 17 10.45 -3.17 24.61
C GLY A 17 10.76 -1.69 24.49
N GLU A 18 10.27 -0.94 25.48
CA GLU A 18 10.46 0.50 25.66
C GLU A 18 11.86 0.96 25.24
N LYS A 19 11.95 1.53 24.03
CA LYS A 19 12.92 2.53 23.60
C LYS A 19 12.55 2.96 22.18
N HIS A 20 11.78 4.05 22.10
CA HIS A 20 11.71 4.87 20.90
C HIS A 20 13.16 5.25 20.55
N LEU A 21 13.74 4.63 19.52
CA LEU A 21 15.15 4.85 19.18
C LEU A 21 15.26 6.09 18.29
N PRO A 22 15.92 7.15 18.75
CA PRO A 22 16.06 8.37 17.95
C PRO A 22 17.10 8.16 16.84
N GLY A 23 16.75 8.56 15.61
CA GLY A 23 17.69 8.72 14.50
C GLY A 23 17.19 8.21 13.15
N PRO A 24 17.76 8.71 12.03
CA PRO A 24 17.38 8.27 10.69
C PRO A 24 17.79 6.80 10.39
N PRO A 25 17.10 6.14 9.45
CA PRO A 25 15.96 6.68 8.71
C PRO A 25 14.68 6.72 9.55
N TRP A 26 14.00 7.86 9.52
CA TRP A 26 12.69 8.05 10.16
C TRP A 26 11.62 7.24 9.44
N ILE A 27 10.71 6.62 10.18
CA ILE A 27 9.61 5.79 9.66
C ILE A 27 8.30 6.51 9.92
N LEU A 28 7.61 6.92 8.85
CA LEU A 28 6.36 7.67 8.94
C LEU A 28 5.17 6.84 8.46
N GLY A 29 4.02 6.98 9.13
CA GLY A 29 2.77 6.38 8.67
C GLY A 29 2.27 7.06 7.39
N GLN A 30 2.25 6.36 6.26
CA GLN A 30 1.76 6.86 4.97
C GLN A 30 0.24 7.10 5.04
N ARG A 31 -0.18 8.37 5.12
CA ARG A 31 -1.59 8.76 5.36
C ARG A 31 -2.11 8.26 6.71
N GLY A 32 -1.22 8.15 7.70
CA GLY A 32 -1.46 7.43 8.96
C GLY A 32 -1.18 5.93 8.79
N SER A 33 -2.11 5.08 9.20
CA SER A 33 -2.03 3.62 9.05
C SER A 33 -3.21 3.07 8.24
N PRO A 34 -3.24 3.27 6.90
CA PRO A 34 -4.42 3.06 6.05
C PRO A 34 -4.83 1.59 5.88
N PHE A 35 -4.03 0.65 6.43
CA PHE A 35 -4.40 -0.76 6.48
C PHE A 35 -5.16 -1.16 7.75
N VAL A 36 -5.13 -0.31 8.79
CA VAL A 36 -5.73 -0.60 10.11
C VAL A 36 -6.81 0.42 10.50
N ALA A 37 -6.66 1.66 10.02
CA ALA A 37 -7.56 2.79 10.27
C ALA A 37 -7.78 3.60 8.96
N PRO A 38 -8.85 4.41 8.87
CA PRO A 38 -9.12 5.23 7.68
C PRO A 38 -7.99 6.22 7.40
N GLU A 39 -7.56 6.30 6.14
CA GLU A 39 -6.47 7.17 5.73
C GLU A 39 -6.78 8.65 5.95
N ASN A 40 -5.76 9.48 6.22
CA ASN A 40 -5.91 10.94 6.36
C ASN A 40 -6.97 11.38 7.40
N THR A 41 -7.19 10.58 8.44
CA THR A 41 -8.06 10.92 9.58
C THR A 41 -7.24 11.01 10.88
N LEU A 42 -7.77 11.70 11.89
CA LEU A 42 -7.14 11.72 13.22
C LEU A 42 -6.99 10.30 13.79
N ALA A 43 -7.98 9.43 13.60
CA ALA A 43 -7.88 8.02 13.99
C ALA A 43 -6.71 7.30 13.27
N GLY A 44 -6.54 7.53 11.97
CA GLY A 44 -5.44 6.96 11.19
C GLY A 44 -4.07 7.43 11.64
N PHE A 45 -3.93 8.70 12.03
CA PHE A 45 -2.67 9.24 12.54
C PHE A 45 -2.38 8.77 13.96
N ARG A 46 -3.37 8.75 14.85
CA ARG A 46 -3.22 8.19 16.22
C ARG A 46 -2.77 6.74 16.17
N GLU A 47 -3.37 5.91 15.31
CA GLU A 47 -2.94 4.52 15.10
C GLU A 47 -1.46 4.41 14.69
N ALA A 48 -0.97 5.31 13.82
CA ALA A 48 0.44 5.33 13.43
C ALA A 48 1.37 5.69 14.60
N LEU A 49 0.98 6.66 15.43
CA LEU A 49 1.74 7.08 16.61
C LEU A 49 1.71 6.02 17.72
N ASP A 50 0.55 5.43 17.99
CA ASP A 50 0.37 4.35 18.97
C ASP A 50 1.13 3.08 18.56
N ALA A 51 1.31 2.85 17.25
CA ALA A 51 2.18 1.80 16.75
C ALA A 51 3.68 2.07 17.03
N GLY A 52 4.07 3.29 17.39
CA GLY A 52 5.45 3.67 17.70
C GLY A 52 6.25 4.19 16.49
N LEU A 53 5.57 4.62 15.42
CA LEU A 53 6.23 5.32 14.31
C LEU A 53 6.75 6.69 14.75
N ASP A 54 7.74 7.22 14.02
CA ASP A 54 8.36 8.51 14.34
C ASP A 54 7.47 9.71 13.95
N GLY A 55 6.34 9.43 13.28
CA GLY A 55 5.36 10.39 12.82
C GLY A 55 4.52 9.86 11.66
N PHE A 56 4.01 10.77 10.83
CA PHE A 56 3.12 10.42 9.72
C PHE A 56 3.26 11.37 8.53
N LEU A 57 2.82 10.89 7.38
CA LEU A 57 2.60 11.68 6.17
C LEU A 57 1.09 11.94 6.02
N CYS A 58 0.68 13.19 5.79
CA CYS A 58 -0.69 13.56 5.46
C CYS A 58 -0.78 14.24 4.08
N ASN A 59 -2.00 14.45 3.58
CA ASN A 59 -2.24 15.13 2.30
C ASN A 59 -3.16 16.32 2.55
N LEU A 60 -2.88 17.45 1.93
CA LEU A 60 -3.68 18.66 2.03
C LEU A 60 -4.31 19.04 0.70
N ARG A 61 -5.58 19.44 0.80
CA ARG A 61 -6.39 20.04 -0.26
C ARG A 61 -7.00 21.33 0.24
N ALA A 62 -7.25 22.27 -0.67
CA ALA A 62 -8.00 23.47 -0.37
C ALA A 62 -9.51 23.19 -0.40
N SER A 63 -10.21 23.58 0.65
CA SER A 63 -11.66 23.70 0.65
C SER A 63 -12.12 24.93 -0.16
N LEU A 64 -13.44 25.09 -0.34
CA LEU A 64 -14.06 26.24 -1.01
C LEU A 64 -13.67 27.58 -0.36
N ASP A 65 -13.55 27.59 0.97
CA ASP A 65 -13.16 28.74 1.79
C ASP A 65 -11.63 28.91 1.91
N GLY A 66 -10.84 28.09 1.22
CA GLY A 66 -9.37 28.20 1.19
C GLY A 66 -8.66 27.56 2.39
N GLU A 67 -9.39 26.82 3.23
CA GLU A 67 -8.86 26.16 4.42
C GLU A 67 -8.11 24.85 4.05
N PRO A 68 -6.99 24.54 4.73
CA PRO A 68 -6.23 23.31 4.50
C PRO A 68 -6.92 22.10 5.14
N VAL A 69 -7.61 21.30 4.34
CA VAL A 69 -8.26 20.05 4.78
C VAL A 69 -7.43 18.82 4.45
N VAL A 70 -7.51 17.81 5.31
CA VAL A 70 -6.65 16.63 5.23
C VAL A 70 -7.33 15.55 4.39
N LEU A 71 -7.04 15.56 3.08
CA LEU A 71 -7.62 14.64 2.10
C LEU A 71 -6.66 14.47 0.91
N ALA A 72 -6.55 13.25 0.35
CA ALA A 72 -5.63 12.97 -0.76
C ALA A 72 -6.22 13.29 -2.14
N ASP A 73 -7.45 12.82 -2.35
CA ASP A 73 -8.12 12.89 -3.64
C ASP A 73 -8.67 14.30 -3.89
N GLU A 74 -8.87 14.65 -5.16
CA GLU A 74 -9.56 15.89 -5.53
C GLU A 74 -11.07 15.80 -5.25
N ARG A 75 -11.60 14.58 -5.13
CA ARG A 75 -13.03 14.32 -4.93
C ARG A 75 -13.30 13.49 -3.69
N LEU A 76 -14.52 13.63 -3.18
CA LEU A 76 -14.92 13.12 -1.86
C LEU A 76 -15.27 11.63 -1.82
N GLU A 77 -15.61 10.99 -2.95
CA GLU A 77 -16.38 9.73 -2.97
C GLU A 77 -15.59 8.51 -2.47
N ARG A 78 -14.26 8.51 -2.56
CA ARG A 78 -13.47 7.33 -2.21
C ARG A 78 -13.36 7.12 -0.71
N THR A 79 -13.22 8.20 0.05
CA THR A 79 -12.88 8.14 1.48
C THR A 79 -13.89 8.81 2.38
N THR A 80 -14.97 9.39 1.84
CA THR A 80 -15.98 10.09 2.65
C THR A 80 -17.40 9.72 2.22
N SER A 81 -18.39 10.15 3.00
CA SER A 81 -19.81 10.09 2.65
C SER A 81 -20.25 11.14 1.61
N GLY A 82 -19.36 12.04 1.20
CA GLY A 82 -19.65 13.15 0.27
C GLY A 82 -19.48 12.79 -1.20
N GLN A 83 -19.91 13.71 -2.08
CA GLN A 83 -19.71 13.62 -3.53
C GLN A 83 -19.36 15.00 -4.10
N GLY A 84 -18.57 15.04 -5.16
CA GLY A 84 -18.09 16.29 -5.76
C GLY A 84 -16.61 16.57 -5.48
N ALA A 85 -16.12 17.69 -6.02
CA ALA A 85 -14.76 18.14 -5.77
C ALA A 85 -14.66 18.74 -4.37
N VAL A 86 -13.53 18.53 -3.69
CA VAL A 86 -13.28 19.11 -2.35
C VAL A 86 -13.38 20.64 -2.39
N ALA A 87 -12.89 21.26 -3.47
CA ALA A 87 -12.92 22.70 -3.69
C ALA A 87 -14.34 23.30 -3.82
N ASP A 88 -15.38 22.47 -3.98
CA ASP A 88 -16.78 22.94 -4.02
C ASP A 88 -17.45 22.96 -2.63
N TRP A 89 -16.73 22.53 -1.58
CA TRP A 89 -17.26 22.37 -0.23
C TRP A 89 -16.51 23.25 0.77
N SER A 90 -17.24 24.00 1.60
CA SER A 90 -16.67 24.77 2.72
C SER A 90 -16.23 23.85 3.87
N LEU A 91 -15.32 24.34 4.72
CA LEU A 91 -14.83 23.60 5.88
C LEU A 91 -15.97 23.08 6.78
N PRO A 92 -17.02 23.85 7.14
CA PRO A 92 -18.14 23.32 7.94
C PRO A 92 -18.91 22.18 7.25
N GLN A 93 -19.02 22.21 5.91
CA GLN A 93 -19.69 21.13 5.18
C GLN A 93 -18.81 19.88 5.12
N LEU A 94 -17.49 20.04 4.93
CA LEU A 94 -16.52 18.94 4.94
C LEU A 94 -16.43 18.27 6.32
N PHE A 95 -16.46 19.07 7.39
CA PHE A 95 -16.46 18.56 8.77
C PHE A 95 -17.68 17.69 9.09
N GLY A 96 -18.81 17.91 8.40
CA GLY A 96 -20.03 17.11 8.54
C GLY A 96 -20.01 15.77 7.80
N LEU A 97 -18.96 15.47 7.03
CA LEU A 97 -18.84 14.21 6.29
C LEU A 97 -18.22 13.10 7.15
N ASP A 98 -18.67 11.86 6.92
CA ASP A 98 -18.08 10.67 7.53
C ASP A 98 -16.93 10.16 6.65
N ALA A 99 -15.69 10.32 7.13
CA ALA A 99 -14.45 9.89 6.51
C ALA A 99 -13.97 8.49 6.99
N GLY A 100 -14.71 7.83 7.89
CA GLY A 100 -14.28 6.55 8.48
C GLY A 100 -15.28 5.39 8.33
N GLY A 101 -16.57 5.66 8.20
CA GLY A 101 -17.63 4.65 8.12
C GLY A 101 -17.48 3.71 6.92
N GLY A 102 -16.99 4.24 5.79
CA GLY A 102 -16.65 3.46 4.59
C GLY A 102 -15.45 2.53 4.78
N PHE A 103 -14.57 2.82 5.74
CA PHE A 103 -13.44 1.96 6.08
C PHE A 103 -13.87 0.78 6.97
N ALA A 104 -14.52 1.08 8.09
CA ALA A 104 -15.14 0.10 8.97
C ALA A 104 -16.14 0.79 9.91
N ARG A 105 -17.21 0.07 10.29
CA ARG A 105 -18.26 0.60 11.18
C ARG A 105 -17.74 1.20 12.50
N ARG A 106 -16.62 0.71 13.03
CA ARG A 106 -16.00 1.23 14.26
C ARG A 106 -15.43 2.65 14.14
N PHE A 107 -15.23 3.14 12.91
CA PHE A 107 -14.78 4.49 12.61
C PHE A 107 -15.89 5.36 12.02
N ALA A 108 -17.15 4.91 12.08
CA ALA A 108 -18.26 5.71 11.62
C ALA A 108 -18.34 7.02 12.41
N GLY A 109 -18.41 8.14 11.71
CA GLY A 109 -18.43 9.48 12.28
C GLY A 109 -17.05 10.13 12.45
N GLU A 110 -15.97 9.50 12.00
CA GLU A 110 -14.70 10.22 11.83
C GLU A 110 -14.87 11.33 10.79
N SER A 111 -14.47 12.56 11.12
CA SER A 111 -14.60 13.71 10.22
C SER A 111 -13.41 13.83 9.27
N VAL A 112 -13.56 14.65 8.22
CA VAL A 112 -12.42 15.16 7.45
C VAL A 112 -11.67 16.17 8.33
N PRO A 113 -10.40 15.92 8.71
CA PRO A 113 -9.69 16.82 9.63
C PRO A 113 -9.30 18.13 8.96
N HIS A 114 -9.31 19.22 9.74
CA HIS A 114 -8.54 20.40 9.44
C HIS A 114 -7.04 20.16 9.73
N PHE A 115 -6.15 20.84 9.02
CA PHE A 115 -4.71 20.62 9.19
C PHE A 115 -4.21 20.98 10.60
N ASP A 116 -4.77 22.00 11.24
CA ASP A 116 -4.37 22.36 12.61
C ASP A 116 -4.67 21.25 13.63
N GLU A 117 -5.78 20.50 13.46
CA GLU A 117 -6.08 19.35 14.33
C GLU A 117 -5.01 18.25 14.21
N VAL A 118 -4.37 18.14 13.04
CA VAL A 118 -3.27 17.21 12.79
C VAL A 118 -1.95 17.70 13.41
N LEU A 119 -1.75 19.03 13.47
CA LEU A 119 -0.59 19.63 14.14
C LEU A 119 -0.66 19.47 15.66
N GLU A 120 -1.87 19.38 16.24
CA GLU A 120 -2.07 19.16 17.67
C GLU A 120 -1.79 17.71 18.14
N LEU A 121 -1.61 16.77 17.21
CA LEU A 121 -1.31 15.38 17.57
C LEU A 121 0.10 15.25 18.16
N GLU A 122 0.21 14.60 19.31
CA GLU A 122 1.46 14.32 20.01
C GLU A 122 1.65 12.81 20.17
N HIS A 123 2.89 12.34 20.37
CA HIS A 123 3.10 10.94 20.73
C HIS A 123 2.50 10.65 22.10
N SER A 124 1.90 9.46 22.26
CA SER A 124 1.34 8.98 23.53
C SER A 124 2.41 8.90 24.65
N SER A 125 3.69 8.71 24.30
CA SER A 125 4.83 8.73 25.22
C SER A 125 5.42 10.13 25.49
N GLY A 126 4.85 11.18 24.88
CA GLY A 126 5.38 12.54 24.86
C GLY A 126 6.34 12.81 23.71
N GLY A 127 6.32 14.04 23.20
CA GLY A 127 7.18 14.54 22.13
C GLY A 127 6.45 14.71 20.80
N THR A 128 6.86 15.73 20.04
CA THR A 128 6.18 16.12 18.81
C THR A 128 6.50 15.16 17.66
N PRO A 129 5.49 14.58 16.99
CA PRO A 129 5.70 13.69 15.85
C PRO A 129 6.24 14.42 14.63
N ARG A 130 7.01 13.71 13.81
CA ARG A 130 7.43 14.21 12.50
C ARG A 130 6.24 14.25 11.56
N ARG A 131 6.04 15.38 10.88
CA ARG A 131 4.92 15.58 9.96
C ARG A 131 5.45 15.86 8.57
N LEU A 132 5.15 14.96 7.65
CA LEU A 132 5.44 15.13 6.23
C LEU A 132 4.12 15.46 5.52
N VAL A 133 4.03 16.62 4.88
CA VAL A 133 2.75 17.21 4.48
C VAL A 133 2.68 17.36 2.98
N PHE A 134 1.95 16.47 2.33
CA PHE A 134 1.81 16.46 0.88
C PHE A 134 0.82 17.53 0.44
N VAL A 135 1.30 18.61 -0.18
CA VAL A 135 0.48 19.74 -0.63
C VAL A 135 0.12 19.54 -2.10
N HIS A 136 -1.18 19.40 -2.37
CA HIS A 136 -1.67 19.25 -3.75
C HIS A 136 -1.94 20.60 -4.42
N ASP A 137 -2.42 21.59 -3.66
CA ASP A 137 -2.96 22.83 -4.22
C ASP A 137 -2.08 24.04 -3.85
N ALA A 138 -1.63 24.79 -4.86
CA ALA A 138 -0.76 25.96 -4.68
C ALA A 138 -1.41 27.09 -3.86
N SER A 139 -2.75 27.17 -3.86
CA SER A 139 -3.52 28.16 -3.10
C SER A 139 -3.29 28.07 -1.59
N LEU A 140 -2.87 26.90 -1.08
CA LEU A 140 -2.61 26.71 0.34
C LEU A 140 -1.29 27.32 0.82
N VAL A 141 -0.36 27.64 -0.09
CA VAL A 141 1.02 28.01 0.30
C VAL A 141 1.04 29.23 1.22
N GLU A 142 0.24 30.24 0.93
CA GLU A 142 0.19 31.46 1.75
C GLU A 142 -0.36 31.19 3.16
N GLU A 143 -1.44 30.42 3.26
CA GLU A 143 -2.04 30.01 4.54
C GLU A 143 -1.06 29.18 5.37
N LEU A 144 -0.40 28.20 4.73
CA LEU A 144 0.58 27.34 5.38
C LEU A 144 1.79 28.13 5.89
N ALA A 145 2.29 29.09 5.10
CA ALA A 145 3.38 29.98 5.51
C ALA A 145 2.97 30.83 6.72
N ARG A 146 1.76 31.42 6.68
CA ARG A 146 1.24 32.22 7.78
C ARG A 146 1.14 31.42 9.08
N GLY A 147 0.51 30.24 9.03
CA GLY A 147 0.38 29.36 10.19
C GLY A 147 1.74 28.87 10.72
N PHE A 148 2.68 28.54 9.83
CA PHE A 148 4.02 28.10 10.20
C PHE A 148 4.79 29.16 10.99
N PHE A 149 4.86 30.40 10.50
CA PHE A 149 5.60 31.47 11.17
C PHE A 149 4.94 31.96 12.46
N GLN A 150 3.61 31.82 12.59
CA GLN A 150 2.91 32.14 13.82
C GLN A 150 3.21 31.17 14.96
N ARG A 151 3.39 29.87 14.65
CA ARG A 151 3.54 28.82 15.66
C ARG A 151 4.96 28.64 16.23
N GLN A 152 6.00 29.12 15.54
CA GLN A 152 7.41 29.01 15.97
C GLN A 152 7.84 27.59 16.42
N GLU A 153 7.35 26.54 15.74
CA GLU A 153 7.55 25.15 16.17
C GLU A 153 8.98 24.63 15.98
N ALA A 154 9.53 23.96 17.00
CA ALA A 154 10.89 23.40 16.99
C ALA A 154 11.04 22.09 16.17
N LEU A 155 9.94 21.43 15.79
CA LEU A 155 9.93 20.17 15.00
C LEU A 155 9.02 20.28 13.77
N ALA A 156 8.92 21.49 13.22
CA ALA A 156 7.91 21.96 12.28
C ALA A 156 7.60 21.00 11.09
N PRO A 157 6.34 21.01 10.60
CA PRO A 157 5.95 20.22 9.43
C PRO A 157 6.84 20.52 8.22
N ARG A 158 7.13 19.48 7.44
CA ARG A 158 7.86 19.58 6.19
C ARG A 158 6.92 19.33 5.03
N TYR A 159 6.93 20.22 4.06
CA TYR A 159 5.96 20.24 2.97
C TYR A 159 6.58 19.69 1.70
N LEU A 160 5.84 18.85 0.98
CA LEU A 160 6.27 18.35 -0.31
C LEU A 160 5.13 18.33 -1.31
N SER A 161 5.48 18.40 -2.59
CA SER A 161 4.51 18.22 -3.67
C SER A 161 5.12 17.43 -4.82
N ARG A 162 4.25 16.86 -5.66
CA ARG A 162 4.65 16.33 -6.97
C ARG A 162 4.72 17.44 -8.03
N SER A 163 4.12 18.60 -7.75
CA SER A 163 4.22 19.77 -8.61
C SER A 163 5.48 20.56 -8.28
N ARG A 164 6.33 20.80 -9.30
CA ARG A 164 7.48 21.70 -9.16
C ARG A 164 7.05 23.12 -8.80
N GLU A 165 5.96 23.59 -9.38
CA GLU A 165 5.40 24.93 -9.10
C GLU A 165 4.99 25.06 -7.63
N VAL A 166 4.30 24.06 -7.07
CA VAL A 166 3.92 24.07 -5.64
C VAL A 166 5.17 23.98 -4.75
N SER A 167 6.12 23.11 -5.10
CA SER A 167 7.36 22.94 -4.32
C SER A 167 8.23 24.20 -4.34
N GLU A 168 8.27 24.91 -5.48
CA GLU A 168 8.90 26.22 -5.62
C GLU A 168 8.20 27.29 -4.78
N ALA A 169 6.88 27.36 -4.85
CA ALA A 169 6.11 28.32 -4.04
C ALA A 169 6.33 28.09 -2.54
N LEU A 170 6.35 26.83 -2.08
CA LEU A 170 6.66 26.47 -0.69
C LEU A 170 8.08 26.95 -0.30
N ALA A 171 9.09 26.66 -1.13
CA ALA A 171 10.47 27.06 -0.86
C ALA A 171 10.64 28.59 -0.82
N LEU A 172 10.05 29.31 -1.78
CA LEU A 172 10.09 30.77 -1.84
C LEU A 172 9.33 31.43 -0.68
N ALA A 173 8.33 30.75 -0.11
CA ALA A 173 7.63 31.19 1.09
C ALA A 173 8.43 30.92 2.39
N GLY A 174 9.64 30.33 2.29
CA GLY A 174 10.50 30.03 3.43
C GLY A 174 10.05 28.81 4.26
N LEU A 175 9.18 27.96 3.69
CA LEU A 175 8.75 26.72 4.32
C LEU A 175 9.75 25.59 4.05
N PRO A 176 9.90 24.60 4.96
CA PRO A 176 10.75 23.43 4.71
C PRO A 176 10.16 22.60 3.56
N ALA A 177 10.74 22.72 2.37
CA ALA A 177 10.12 22.31 1.12
C ALA A 177 10.83 21.12 0.47
N GLY A 178 10.06 20.27 -0.18
CA GLY A 178 10.60 19.15 -0.94
C GLY A 178 9.78 18.76 -2.16
N LEU A 179 10.40 17.95 -3.02
CA LEU A 179 9.80 17.48 -4.28
C LEU A 179 9.57 15.97 -4.24
N VAL A 180 8.44 15.53 -4.79
CA VAL A 180 8.18 14.11 -5.06
C VAL A 180 8.50 13.79 -6.51
N ILE A 181 9.37 12.80 -6.69
CA ILE A 181 9.85 12.33 -7.99
C ILE A 181 9.46 10.86 -8.21
N GLY A 182 9.21 10.47 -9.46
CA GLY A 182 9.05 9.05 -9.79
C GLY A 182 10.41 8.34 -9.84
N VAL A 183 11.35 8.90 -10.61
CA VAL A 183 12.69 8.36 -10.78
C VAL A 183 13.70 9.51 -10.82
N ALA A 184 14.75 9.41 -10.01
CA ALA A 184 15.78 10.43 -9.92
C ALA A 184 16.54 10.60 -11.24
N ASN A 185 16.64 11.85 -11.69
CA ASN A 185 17.42 12.28 -12.86
C ASN A 185 18.24 13.53 -12.50
N PHE A 186 19.17 13.91 -13.38
CA PHE A 186 20.07 15.04 -13.13
C PHE A 186 19.37 16.40 -13.17
N ASP A 187 18.23 16.52 -13.87
CA ASP A 187 17.45 17.78 -13.89
C ASP A 187 16.78 18.03 -12.54
N ASP A 188 16.22 17.00 -11.91
CA ASP A 188 15.68 17.09 -10.54
C ASP A 188 16.78 17.44 -9.53
N LEU A 189 17.98 16.87 -9.68
CA LEU A 189 19.12 17.16 -8.81
C LEU A 189 19.57 18.61 -8.94
N ALA A 190 19.78 19.09 -10.17
CA ALA A 190 20.15 20.48 -10.42
C ALA A 190 19.08 21.43 -9.90
N TRP A 191 17.80 21.13 -10.14
CA TRP A 191 16.69 21.95 -9.68
C TRP A 191 16.60 22.02 -8.16
N ALA A 192 16.72 20.87 -7.47
CA ALA A 192 16.72 20.82 -6.01
C ALA A 192 17.87 21.65 -5.41
N ARG A 193 19.04 21.63 -6.04
CA ARG A 193 20.20 22.44 -5.64
C ARG A 193 19.95 23.94 -5.85
N ASP A 194 19.48 24.31 -7.03
CA ASP A 194 19.38 25.72 -7.43
C ASP A 194 18.27 26.44 -6.66
N LEU A 195 17.18 25.73 -6.34
CA LEU A 195 16.10 26.23 -5.48
C LEU A 195 16.40 26.13 -3.98
N GLY A 196 17.36 25.27 -3.59
CA GLY A 196 17.71 25.03 -2.19
C GLY A 196 16.65 24.24 -1.43
N LEU A 197 16.09 23.18 -2.05
CA LEU A 197 15.11 22.31 -1.37
C LEU A 197 15.73 21.62 -0.15
N ASP A 198 14.95 21.44 0.91
CA ASP A 198 15.39 20.74 2.11
C ASP A 198 15.41 19.22 1.94
N PHE A 199 14.61 18.69 1.01
CA PHE A 199 14.56 17.25 0.74
C PHE A 199 13.91 16.91 -0.61
N VAL A 200 14.19 15.70 -1.09
CA VAL A 200 13.52 15.08 -2.23
C VAL A 200 13.07 13.68 -1.84
N ALA A 201 11.86 13.30 -2.26
CA ALA A 201 11.27 12.00 -1.97
C ALA A 201 10.95 11.24 -3.27
N SER A 202 11.30 9.97 -3.36
CA SER A 202 10.87 9.12 -4.47
C SER A 202 9.58 8.36 -4.15
N GLU A 203 8.75 8.09 -5.16
CA GLU A 203 7.70 7.09 -5.05
C GLU A 203 8.33 5.69 -5.04
N GLY A 204 8.20 4.97 -3.92
CA GLY A 204 8.88 3.70 -3.72
C GLY A 204 10.41 3.84 -3.60
N SER A 205 11.11 2.71 -3.49
CA SER A 205 12.58 2.68 -3.32
C SER A 205 13.34 2.66 -4.64
N ALA A 206 12.65 2.35 -5.75
CA ALA A 206 13.28 2.17 -7.06
C ALA A 206 13.76 3.50 -7.67
N GLY A 207 13.12 4.62 -7.31
CA GLY A 207 13.43 5.93 -7.86
C GLY A 207 14.86 6.39 -7.58
N TRP A 208 15.51 5.88 -6.53
CA TRP A 208 16.90 6.20 -6.18
C TRP A 208 17.96 5.33 -6.86
N ARG A 209 17.58 4.30 -7.62
CA ARG A 209 18.54 3.30 -8.13
C ARG A 209 19.32 3.75 -9.38
N THR A 210 18.95 4.90 -9.95
CA THR A 210 19.59 5.50 -11.13
C THR A 210 20.97 6.05 -10.83
N GLU A 211 21.71 6.40 -11.90
CA GLU A 211 22.99 7.09 -11.76
C GLU A 211 22.84 8.42 -10.99
N ALA A 212 21.84 9.23 -11.36
CA ALA A 212 21.53 10.48 -10.65
C ALA A 212 21.07 10.24 -9.20
N GLY A 213 20.32 9.17 -8.92
CA GLY A 213 19.90 8.84 -7.56
C GLY A 213 21.05 8.43 -6.62
N ARG A 214 22.17 7.94 -7.19
CA ARG A 214 23.40 7.57 -6.48
C ARG A 214 24.41 8.71 -6.36
N ALA A 215 24.23 9.80 -7.10
CA ALA A 215 25.04 11.01 -6.94
C ALA A 215 24.81 11.64 -5.56
N GLU A 216 25.67 12.60 -5.21
CA GLU A 216 25.50 13.40 -4.00
C GLU A 216 24.37 14.43 -4.20
N TRP A 217 23.37 14.39 -3.32
CA TRP A 217 22.27 15.34 -3.33
C TRP A 217 22.52 16.44 -2.29
N PRO A 218 22.16 17.70 -2.59
CA PRO A 218 22.35 18.83 -1.67
C PRO A 218 21.37 18.83 -0.49
N CYS A 219 20.48 17.82 -0.42
CA CYS A 219 19.33 17.77 0.46
C CYS A 219 19.05 16.33 0.91
N GLU A 220 18.15 16.17 1.87
CA GLU A 220 17.77 14.85 2.35
C GLU A 220 17.06 14.01 1.28
N ARG A 221 17.30 12.70 1.30
CA ARG A 221 16.61 11.74 0.42
C ARG A 221 15.59 10.92 1.19
N TRP A 222 14.37 10.85 0.67
CA TRP A 222 13.25 10.12 1.25
C TRP A 222 12.64 9.13 0.27
N ALA A 223 11.91 8.12 0.76
CA ALA A 223 11.13 7.21 -0.08
C ALA A 223 9.71 7.06 0.46
N LEU A 224 8.70 7.15 -0.41
CA LEU A 224 7.30 7.12 0.01
C LEU A 224 6.65 5.77 -0.29
N GLY A 225 5.85 5.27 0.65
CA GLY A 225 5.01 4.08 0.45
C GLY A 225 5.77 2.75 0.41
N LEU A 226 6.80 2.57 1.24
CA LEU A 226 7.54 1.32 1.35
C LEU A 226 6.82 0.34 2.28
N ASP A 227 6.21 -0.69 1.70
CA ASP A 227 5.51 -1.73 2.47
C ASP A 227 6.19 -3.09 2.37
N GLY A 228 7.00 -3.31 1.33
CA GLY A 228 7.67 -4.58 1.08
C GLY A 228 8.91 -4.75 1.96
N PRO A 229 9.16 -5.94 2.54
CA PRO A 229 10.30 -6.17 3.44
C PRO A 229 11.65 -5.92 2.75
N LYS A 230 11.78 -6.29 1.47
CA LYS A 230 13.01 -6.04 0.68
C LYS A 230 13.29 -4.55 0.53
N GLU A 231 12.25 -3.75 0.30
CA GLU A 231 12.38 -2.31 0.09
C GLU A 231 12.66 -1.58 1.40
N ILE A 232 11.97 -1.96 2.48
CA ILE A 232 12.22 -1.42 3.82
C ILE A 232 13.64 -1.75 4.27
N CYS A 233 14.11 -2.99 4.11
CA CYS A 233 15.50 -3.35 4.42
C CYS A 233 16.51 -2.52 3.60
N ALA A 234 16.24 -2.31 2.31
CA ALA A 234 17.10 -1.47 1.47
C ALA A 234 17.09 0.00 1.93
N ALA A 235 15.95 0.54 2.35
CA ALA A 235 15.84 1.89 2.89
C ALA A 235 16.58 2.05 4.23
N LEU A 236 16.44 1.07 5.13
CA LEU A 236 17.14 1.02 6.42
C LEU A 236 18.67 1.00 6.24
N ALA A 237 19.17 0.35 5.19
CA ALA A 237 20.59 0.32 4.85
C ALA A 237 21.06 1.48 3.95
N GLY A 238 20.13 2.21 3.31
CA GLY A 238 20.37 2.99 2.08
C GLY A 238 20.76 4.45 2.26
N GLY A 239 21.07 4.90 3.48
CA GLY A 239 21.41 6.30 3.77
C GLY A 239 20.29 7.29 3.42
N LEU A 240 19.02 6.84 3.44
CA LEU A 240 17.86 7.72 3.36
C LEU A 240 17.66 8.43 4.70
N ALA A 241 17.15 9.66 4.67
CA ALA A 241 16.75 10.39 5.88
C ALA A 241 15.49 9.81 6.51
N GLY A 242 14.59 9.24 5.68
CA GLY A 242 13.41 8.54 6.15
C GLY A 242 12.59 7.93 5.03
N PHE A 243 11.55 7.20 5.39
CA PHE A 243 10.56 6.67 4.47
C PHE A 243 9.17 6.62 5.11
N SER A 244 8.14 6.58 4.27
CA SER A 244 6.78 6.34 4.74
C SER A 244 6.32 4.92 4.42
N THR A 245 5.42 4.37 5.24
CA THR A 245 4.90 3.00 5.11
C THR A 245 3.42 2.93 5.49
N ARG A 246 2.68 2.04 4.84
CA ARG A 246 1.33 1.63 5.23
C ARG A 246 1.33 0.42 6.17
N GLU A 247 2.50 -0.17 6.43
CA GLU A 247 2.71 -1.34 7.31
C GLU A 247 3.62 -1.00 8.52
N PRO A 248 3.12 -0.24 9.52
CA PRO A 248 3.93 0.25 10.63
C PRO A 248 4.74 -0.83 11.35
N GLN A 249 4.07 -1.93 11.73
CA GLN A 249 4.69 -2.98 12.53
C GLN A 249 5.81 -3.70 11.79
N ARG A 250 5.62 -3.96 10.48
CA ARG A 250 6.65 -4.56 9.64
C ARG A 250 7.87 -3.65 9.59
N ALA A 251 7.67 -2.35 9.40
CA ALA A 251 8.77 -1.40 9.33
C ALA A 251 9.55 -1.31 10.65
N LEU A 252 8.85 -1.27 11.78
CA LEU A 252 9.46 -1.23 13.12
C LEU A 252 10.20 -2.53 13.47
N ALA A 253 9.62 -3.68 13.11
CA ALA A 253 10.24 -4.99 13.24
C ALA A 253 11.57 -5.05 12.45
N LEU A 254 11.55 -4.63 11.19
CA LEU A 254 12.75 -4.61 10.34
C LEU A 254 13.78 -3.58 10.81
N ARG A 255 13.37 -2.42 11.35
CA ARG A 255 14.28 -1.44 11.98
C ARG A 255 15.03 -2.08 13.14
N THR A 256 14.31 -2.78 14.00
CA THR A 256 14.88 -3.49 15.16
C THR A 256 15.91 -4.55 14.71
N LEU A 257 15.56 -5.35 13.69
CA LEU A 257 16.49 -6.34 13.11
C LEU A 257 17.77 -5.71 12.54
N ALA A 258 17.62 -4.63 11.78
CA ALA A 258 18.76 -3.99 11.12
C ALA A 258 19.81 -3.51 12.15
N GLN A 259 19.35 -3.07 13.31
CA GLN A 259 20.23 -2.63 14.41
C GLN A 259 20.96 -3.78 15.08
N TRP A 260 20.29 -4.91 15.36
CA TRP A 260 20.96 -6.07 15.96
C TRP A 260 22.05 -6.65 15.08
N VAL A 261 21.85 -6.65 13.77
CA VAL A 261 22.82 -7.25 12.85
C VAL A 261 24.05 -6.36 12.64
N SER A 262 23.87 -5.03 12.70
CA SER A 262 24.97 -4.07 12.67
C SER A 262 25.90 -4.20 13.88
N ALA A 263 25.37 -4.65 15.03
CA ALA A 263 26.14 -4.78 16.27
C ALA A 263 27.04 -6.03 16.35
N GLU A 264 26.70 -7.13 15.66
CA GLU A 264 27.37 -8.43 15.90
C GLU A 264 28.01 -9.12 14.67
N SER A 265 27.69 -8.80 13.42
CA SER A 265 28.14 -9.66 12.31
C SER A 265 28.34 -9.04 10.92
N GLY A 266 28.15 -7.73 10.75
CA GLY A 266 28.52 -7.01 9.51
C GLY A 266 27.83 -7.52 8.22
N THR A 267 26.83 -8.40 8.33
CA THR A 267 26.12 -8.98 7.17
C THR A 267 24.64 -9.05 7.49
N PRO A 268 23.75 -8.33 6.76
CA PRO A 268 22.30 -8.36 7.03
C PRO A 268 21.77 -9.80 6.99
N PRO A 269 20.87 -10.22 7.90
CA PRO A 269 20.49 -11.63 8.04
C PRO A 269 19.53 -12.05 6.92
N LEU A 270 18.93 -11.08 6.22
CA LEU A 270 17.96 -11.32 5.17
C LEU A 270 18.60 -11.07 3.80
N LYS A 271 19.44 -12.02 3.36
CA LYS A 271 19.82 -12.13 1.93
C LYS A 271 18.68 -12.67 1.07
N GLN A 272 17.64 -13.25 1.68
CA GLN A 272 16.55 -13.93 0.99
C GLN A 272 15.20 -13.63 1.64
N SER A 273 14.13 -13.70 0.85
CA SER A 273 12.76 -13.58 1.32
C SER A 273 12.49 -14.70 2.34
N PRO A 274 12.02 -14.42 3.57
CA PRO A 274 11.83 -15.45 4.60
C PRO A 274 10.62 -16.35 4.34
N LEU A 275 9.88 -16.07 3.27
CA LEU A 275 8.66 -16.72 2.87
C LEU A 275 8.64 -16.82 1.34
N GLU A 276 8.66 -18.05 0.83
CA GLU A 276 8.40 -18.37 -0.57
C GLU A 276 7.02 -19.03 -0.66
N THR A 277 6.12 -18.41 -1.41
CA THR A 277 4.86 -19.06 -1.80
C THR A 277 5.06 -19.72 -3.15
N SER A 278 4.85 -21.03 -3.24
CA SER A 278 4.58 -21.65 -4.55
C SER A 278 3.33 -20.99 -5.12
N ALA A 279 3.33 -20.68 -6.42
CA ALA A 279 2.21 -20.03 -7.08
C ALA A 279 0.90 -20.75 -6.74
N LEU A 280 -0.13 -19.97 -6.37
CA LEU A 280 -1.50 -20.46 -6.28
C LEU A 280 -1.95 -20.82 -7.69
N GLU A 281 -1.82 -22.11 -8.05
CA GLU A 281 -2.28 -22.63 -9.32
C GLU A 281 -3.77 -22.91 -9.22
N VAL A 282 -4.56 -22.12 -9.94
CA VAL A 282 -5.95 -22.47 -10.25
C VAL A 282 -5.90 -23.55 -11.33
N PHE A 283 -6.02 -24.81 -10.92
CA PHE A 283 -6.37 -25.88 -11.85
C PHE A 283 -7.85 -25.74 -12.18
N GLY A 284 -8.14 -25.23 -13.38
CA GLY A 284 -9.47 -25.32 -13.96
C GLY A 284 -9.74 -26.76 -14.41
N ALA A 285 -10.38 -27.56 -13.56
CA ALA A 285 -11.24 -28.66 -13.98
C ALA A 285 -12.13 -29.15 -12.80
N GLY A 286 -13.33 -28.56 -12.68
CA GLY A 286 -14.51 -29.21 -12.11
C GLY A 286 -14.64 -29.31 -10.57
N ASP A 287 -15.35 -28.36 -9.95
CA ASP A 287 -16.45 -28.60 -8.97
C ASP A 287 -17.30 -27.30 -8.80
N PRO A 288 -18.58 -27.32 -8.38
CA PRO A 288 -19.71 -26.80 -9.15
C PRO A 288 -20.30 -25.49 -8.59
N ALA A 289 -19.56 -24.76 -7.76
CA ALA A 289 -20.02 -23.50 -7.15
C ALA A 289 -19.39 -22.26 -7.82
N GLY A 290 -19.02 -22.38 -9.10
CA GLY A 290 -18.42 -21.33 -9.91
C GLY A 290 -19.35 -20.12 -10.09
N GLY A 291 -19.25 -19.18 -9.15
CA GLY A 291 -19.69 -17.81 -9.32
C GLY A 291 -18.53 -16.89 -9.75
N PRO A 292 -18.80 -15.74 -10.37
CA PRO A 292 -17.80 -14.75 -10.83
C PRO A 292 -17.06 -14.00 -9.70
N ASP A 293 -17.08 -14.53 -8.48
CA ASP A 293 -16.69 -13.84 -7.26
C ASP A 293 -15.21 -14.14 -6.89
N TRP A 294 -14.53 -13.25 -6.14
CA TRP A 294 -13.15 -13.46 -5.66
C TRP A 294 -13.11 -14.51 -4.52
N SER A 295 -13.69 -15.69 -4.77
CA SER A 295 -13.80 -16.80 -3.83
C SER A 295 -13.31 -18.11 -4.43
N GLY A 296 -12.83 -19.00 -3.57
CA GLY A 296 -12.29 -20.28 -4.00
C GLY A 296 -11.79 -21.13 -2.83
N ARG A 297 -11.10 -22.21 -3.18
CA ARG A 297 -10.38 -23.07 -2.24
C ARG A 297 -8.96 -23.24 -2.76
N TRP A 298 -8.00 -23.13 -1.85
CA TRP A 298 -6.58 -23.11 -2.17
C TRP A 298 -5.79 -23.93 -1.16
N ASP A 299 -4.92 -24.79 -1.66
CA ASP A 299 -3.89 -25.45 -0.86
C ASP A 299 -2.62 -24.59 -0.92
N VAL A 300 -2.19 -24.11 0.24
CA VAL A 300 -1.09 -23.17 0.39
C VAL A 300 0.04 -23.85 1.15
N ALA A 301 1.26 -23.73 0.62
CA ALA A 301 2.48 -24.09 1.31
C ALA A 301 3.32 -22.84 1.54
N VAL A 302 3.67 -22.58 2.80
CA VAL A 302 4.51 -21.45 3.22
C VAL A 302 5.75 -21.99 3.90
N LEU A 303 6.93 -21.62 3.42
CA LEU A 303 8.20 -21.97 4.07
C LEU A 303 8.50 -20.95 5.16
N VAL A 304 8.63 -21.39 6.41
CA VAL A 304 9.01 -20.55 7.55
C VAL A 304 10.42 -20.94 7.97
N ARG A 305 11.36 -19.99 7.85
CA ARG A 305 12.76 -20.14 8.28
C ARG A 305 13.01 -19.33 9.55
N ASN A 306 13.77 -19.87 10.49
CA ASN A 306 14.31 -19.08 11.59
C ASN A 306 15.63 -18.38 11.18
N PRO A 307 15.65 -17.04 11.01
CA PRO A 307 16.87 -16.31 10.67
C PRO A 307 17.70 -15.92 11.91
N LEU A 308 17.24 -16.23 13.12
CA LEU A 308 17.85 -15.82 14.38
C LEU A 308 18.92 -16.82 14.83
N ALA A 309 19.84 -16.34 15.67
CA ALA A 309 20.90 -17.17 16.27
C ALA A 309 20.38 -18.02 17.46
N GLU A 310 19.14 -17.80 17.88
CA GLU A 310 18.49 -18.47 19.01
C GLU A 310 17.31 -19.33 18.53
N VAL A 311 16.89 -20.29 19.35
CA VAL A 311 15.65 -21.03 19.11
C VAL A 311 14.47 -20.05 19.17
N ALA A 312 13.62 -20.07 18.15
CA ALA A 312 12.48 -19.19 18.04
C ALA A 312 11.17 -19.97 18.10
N ARG A 313 10.28 -19.53 18.98
CA ARG A 313 8.87 -19.92 19.00
C ARG A 313 8.12 -19.02 18.02
N VAL A 314 7.52 -19.61 16.99
CA VAL A 314 6.89 -18.88 15.89
C VAL A 314 5.38 -19.08 15.90
N ALA A 315 4.62 -18.04 16.20
CA ALA A 315 3.16 -18.07 16.07
C ALA A 315 2.74 -17.70 14.64
N CYS A 316 2.11 -18.63 13.93
CA CYS A 316 1.64 -18.43 12.56
C CYS A 316 0.16 -18.03 12.53
N ARG A 317 -0.18 -17.05 11.68
CA ARG A 317 -1.55 -16.56 11.45
C ARG A 317 -1.76 -16.23 9.98
N VAL A 318 -3.00 -16.32 9.51
CA VAL A 318 -3.41 -15.71 8.25
C VAL A 318 -4.30 -14.52 8.57
N LEU A 319 -3.88 -13.35 8.11
CA LEU A 319 -4.59 -12.09 8.23
C LEU A 319 -5.37 -11.85 6.95
N VAL A 320 -6.67 -11.68 7.06
CA VAL A 320 -7.56 -11.48 5.91
C VAL A 320 -8.10 -10.06 5.96
N ARG A 321 -7.71 -9.24 4.97
CA ARG A 321 -8.16 -7.86 4.85
C ARG A 321 -9.36 -7.79 3.91
N ARG A 322 -10.57 -7.68 4.48
CA ARG A 322 -11.87 -7.66 3.75
C ARG A 322 -12.16 -9.00 3.04
N GLY A 323 -13.35 -9.54 3.28
CA GLY A 323 -13.75 -10.88 2.83
C GLY A 323 -13.90 -11.87 3.98
N ALA A 324 -14.48 -13.03 3.68
CA ALA A 324 -14.72 -14.11 4.62
C ALA A 324 -13.94 -15.34 4.13
N PHE A 325 -12.91 -15.72 4.89
CA PHE A 325 -12.08 -16.88 4.59
C PHE A 325 -12.01 -17.79 5.83
N GLU A 326 -12.06 -19.08 5.57
CA GLU A 326 -11.76 -20.14 6.53
C GLU A 326 -10.35 -20.68 6.27
N VAL A 327 -9.60 -20.90 7.36
CA VAL A 327 -8.24 -21.41 7.32
C VAL A 327 -8.18 -22.75 8.05
N GLN A 328 -7.74 -23.80 7.36
CA GLN A 328 -7.58 -25.15 7.91
C GLN A 328 -6.12 -25.60 7.83
N GLY A 329 -5.68 -26.47 8.75
CA GLY A 329 -4.35 -27.09 8.72
C GLY A 329 -3.18 -26.22 9.21
N MET A 330 -3.41 -24.93 9.48
CA MET A 330 -2.35 -24.03 9.97
C MET A 330 -1.97 -24.35 11.43
N PRO A 331 -0.68 -24.60 11.73
CA PRO A 331 -0.21 -24.82 13.10
C PRO A 331 -0.34 -23.53 13.90
N GLN A 332 -0.69 -23.66 15.19
CA GLN A 332 -0.79 -22.48 16.06
C GLN A 332 0.57 -21.90 16.41
N THR A 333 1.60 -22.75 16.52
CA THR A 333 2.97 -22.38 16.87
C THR A 333 3.95 -23.39 16.29
N LEU A 334 5.13 -22.93 15.85
CA LEU A 334 6.31 -23.73 15.52
C LEU A 334 7.42 -23.45 16.53
N GLU A 335 8.34 -24.37 16.73
CA GLU A 335 9.59 -24.12 17.45
C GLU A 335 10.72 -24.46 16.49
N LEU A 336 11.55 -23.47 16.16
CA LEU A 336 12.56 -23.58 15.11
C LEU A 336 13.94 -23.27 15.69
N ALA A 337 14.89 -24.19 15.53
CA ALA A 337 16.29 -23.96 15.82
C ALA A 337 16.90 -22.91 14.87
N PRO A 338 18.06 -22.32 15.21
CA PRO A 338 18.74 -21.36 14.34
C PRO A 338 18.96 -21.91 12.92
N GLY A 339 18.45 -21.20 11.91
CA GLY A 339 18.53 -21.59 10.51
C GLY A 339 17.57 -22.70 10.07
N GLU A 340 16.81 -23.31 10.99
CA GLU A 340 15.84 -24.36 10.68
C GLU A 340 14.70 -23.82 9.80
N GLU A 341 14.23 -24.66 8.89
CA GLU A 341 13.15 -24.37 7.95
C GLU A 341 12.02 -25.39 8.10
N GLN A 342 10.80 -24.91 8.23
CA GLN A 342 9.61 -25.75 8.24
C GLN A 342 8.59 -25.28 7.21
N ARG A 343 8.07 -26.23 6.43
CA ARG A 343 6.98 -25.96 5.50
C ARG A 343 5.64 -26.09 6.21
N VAL A 344 4.92 -24.99 6.28
CA VAL A 344 3.55 -24.91 6.79
C VAL A 344 2.58 -25.14 5.64
N HIS A 345 1.80 -26.21 5.75
CA HIS A 345 0.70 -26.49 4.84
C HIS A 345 -0.61 -26.02 5.46
N LEU A 346 -1.38 -25.22 4.72
CA LEU A 346 -2.69 -24.76 5.14
C LEU A 346 -3.62 -24.72 3.94
N GLN A 347 -4.91 -24.82 4.21
CA GLN A 347 -5.94 -24.67 3.20
C GLN A 347 -6.75 -23.41 3.49
N LEU A 348 -6.92 -22.58 2.47
CA LEU A 348 -7.80 -21.42 2.50
C LEU A 348 -9.05 -21.73 1.70
N SER A 349 -10.22 -21.39 2.25
CA SER A 349 -11.46 -21.40 1.49
C SER A 349 -12.28 -20.15 1.79
N GLY A 350 -13.09 -19.69 0.84
CA GLY A 350 -13.86 -18.44 0.96
C GLY A 350 -13.37 -17.36 0.00
N GLY A 351 -13.69 -16.10 0.26
CA GLY A 351 -13.44 -15.03 -0.69
C GLY A 351 -13.86 -13.62 -0.26
N SER A 352 -13.73 -12.68 -1.19
CA SER A 352 -14.18 -11.29 -1.02
C SER A 352 -15.04 -10.86 -2.22
N TRP A 353 -16.03 -9.99 -1.96
CA TRP A 353 -16.84 -9.34 -3.01
C TRP A 353 -16.17 -8.09 -3.60
N SER A 354 -14.99 -7.74 -3.08
CA SER A 354 -14.20 -6.58 -3.48
C SER A 354 -12.74 -7.01 -3.58
N PRO A 355 -11.93 -6.40 -4.47
CA PRO A 355 -10.48 -6.64 -4.56
C PRO A 355 -9.73 -5.99 -3.40
N GLY A 356 -10.19 -6.25 -2.16
CA GLY A 356 -9.41 -6.04 -0.96
C GLY A 356 -8.08 -6.79 -1.05
N GLY A 357 -7.12 -6.38 -0.23
CA GLY A 357 -5.77 -6.94 -0.23
C GLY A 357 -5.78 -8.47 -0.13
N ASP A 358 -4.77 -9.10 -0.74
CA ASP A 358 -4.58 -10.54 -0.59
C ASP A 358 -4.45 -10.93 0.88
N PRO A 359 -4.93 -12.13 1.28
CA PRO A 359 -4.64 -12.66 2.60
C PRO A 359 -3.13 -12.61 2.84
N VAL A 360 -2.72 -12.34 4.07
CA VAL A 360 -1.32 -12.24 4.45
C VAL A 360 -1.02 -13.35 5.43
N PHE A 361 -0.02 -14.18 5.14
CA PHE A 361 0.51 -15.10 6.13
C PHE A 361 1.50 -14.34 7.00
N ALA A 362 1.25 -14.30 8.30
CA ALA A 362 2.06 -13.65 9.31
C ALA A 362 2.68 -14.69 10.25
N ALA A 363 3.94 -14.47 10.61
CA ALA A 363 4.72 -15.31 11.51
C ALA A 363 5.39 -14.41 12.55
N LEU A 364 4.93 -14.51 13.80
CA LEU A 364 5.49 -13.81 14.95
C LEU A 364 6.53 -14.70 15.62
N PHE A 365 7.79 -14.35 15.51
CA PHE A 365 8.92 -15.01 16.16
C PHE A 365 9.07 -14.43 17.57
N ASP A 366 9.27 -15.30 18.55
CA ASP A 366 9.56 -14.99 19.95
C ASP A 366 10.75 -15.86 20.38
N TRP A 367 11.81 -15.26 20.92
CA TRP A 367 13.02 -16.00 21.33
C TRP A 367 13.63 -15.40 22.60
N GLY A 368 14.52 -16.18 23.22
CA GLY A 368 15.20 -15.80 24.46
C GLY A 368 14.49 -16.27 25.74
N SER A 369 13.49 -17.15 25.64
CA SER A 369 12.76 -17.71 26.80
C SER A 369 13.35 -19.02 27.36
N GLY A 370 14.53 -19.46 26.89
CA GLY A 370 15.12 -20.75 27.27
C GLY A 370 16.61 -20.70 27.64
N GLY A 371 16.92 -20.45 28.92
CA GLY A 371 18.15 -20.91 29.58
C GLY A 371 19.40 -20.02 29.52
N GLN A 372 19.79 -19.48 30.69
CA GLN A 372 21.13 -19.06 31.17
C GLN A 372 22.12 -18.25 30.29
N SER A 373 21.81 -17.88 29.06
CA SER A 373 22.61 -16.89 28.33
C SER A 373 22.02 -15.49 28.49
N ALA A 374 22.87 -14.49 28.73
CA ALA A 374 22.53 -13.07 28.84
C ALA A 374 22.16 -12.44 27.47
N GLY A 375 21.43 -13.17 26.63
CA GLY A 375 20.97 -12.73 25.32
C GLY A 375 19.70 -11.89 25.41
N ALA A 376 19.52 -10.98 24.46
CA ALA A 376 18.32 -10.14 24.37
C ALA A 376 17.09 -10.98 23.99
N HIS A 377 16.07 -11.00 24.87
CA HIS A 377 14.74 -11.48 24.53
C HIS A 377 14.07 -10.52 23.54
N GLY A 378 13.36 -11.04 22.55
CA GLY A 378 12.68 -10.20 21.56
C GLY A 378 11.54 -10.90 20.84
N ARG A 379 10.75 -10.08 20.13
CA ARG A 379 9.67 -10.51 19.26
C ARG A 379 9.80 -9.86 17.89
N LEU A 380 9.37 -10.55 16.84
CA LEU A 380 9.51 -10.08 15.47
C LEU A 380 8.41 -10.62 14.55
N LEU A 381 7.73 -9.72 13.84
CA LEU A 381 6.70 -10.08 12.87
C LEU A 381 7.26 -10.11 11.46
N PHE A 382 7.23 -11.29 10.83
CA PHE A 382 7.38 -11.43 9.39
C PHE A 382 6.03 -11.70 8.77
N ASP A 383 5.86 -11.29 7.52
CA ASP A 383 4.68 -11.68 6.77
C ASP A 383 4.95 -11.78 5.26
N VAL A 384 4.04 -12.47 4.56
CA VAL A 384 4.02 -12.57 3.10
C VAL A 384 2.58 -12.50 2.60
N PRO A 385 2.30 -11.75 1.52
CA PRO A 385 1.00 -11.83 0.87
C PRO A 385 0.82 -13.19 0.19
N LEU A 386 -0.30 -13.85 0.48
CA LEU A 386 -0.82 -15.02 -0.22
C LEU A 386 -1.54 -14.55 -1.49
N ARG A 387 -0.73 -14.17 -2.49
CA ARG A 387 -1.19 -13.49 -3.71
C ARG A 387 -2.18 -14.35 -4.50
N ARG A 388 -3.43 -13.91 -4.61
CA ARG A 388 -4.43 -14.58 -5.44
C ARG A 388 -4.19 -14.20 -6.89
N LEU A 389 -3.73 -15.16 -7.69
CA LEU A 389 -3.34 -14.93 -9.07
C LEU A 389 -4.38 -15.49 -10.05
N ARG A 390 -5.07 -14.63 -10.78
CA ARG A 390 -5.91 -15.05 -11.91
C ARG A 390 -5.05 -15.29 -13.14
N ARG A 391 -5.26 -16.40 -13.84
CA ARG A 391 -4.57 -16.74 -15.08
C ARG A 391 -5.56 -16.90 -16.22
N THR A 392 -5.15 -16.47 -17.41
CA THR A 392 -5.88 -16.73 -18.65
C THR A 392 -4.89 -17.09 -19.76
N HIS A 393 -5.29 -18.02 -20.62
CA HIS A 393 -4.48 -18.50 -21.73
C HIS A 393 -5.01 -17.98 -23.05
N VAL A 394 -4.16 -17.38 -23.88
CA VAL A 394 -4.55 -16.87 -25.20
C VAL A 394 -3.84 -17.62 -26.32
N GLY A 395 -4.65 -18.40 -27.04
CA GLY A 395 -4.26 -19.10 -28.26
C GLY A 395 -5.06 -18.59 -29.47
N VAL A 396 -5.46 -19.51 -30.34
CA VAL A 396 -6.22 -19.19 -31.57
C VAL A 396 -7.69 -18.82 -31.28
N LEU A 397 -8.22 -19.33 -30.17
CA LEU A 397 -9.61 -19.11 -29.75
C LEU A 397 -9.75 -17.84 -28.92
N THR A 398 -10.89 -17.18 -29.08
CA THR A 398 -11.30 -16.07 -28.21
C THR A 398 -11.58 -16.61 -26.81
N GLN A 399 -10.99 -15.98 -25.80
CA GLN A 399 -11.31 -16.24 -24.41
C GLN A 399 -12.32 -15.22 -23.89
N ARG A 400 -13.26 -15.70 -23.08
CA ARG A 400 -14.17 -14.85 -22.31
C ARG A 400 -13.61 -14.70 -20.90
N LEU A 401 -13.59 -13.46 -20.42
CA LEU A 401 -13.15 -13.08 -19.09
C LEU A 401 -14.35 -12.51 -18.33
N ASP A 402 -14.75 -13.17 -17.25
CA ASP A 402 -15.80 -12.64 -16.38
C ASP A 402 -15.22 -11.57 -15.44
N MET A 403 -15.87 -10.41 -15.43
CA MET A 403 -15.51 -9.31 -14.56
C MET A 403 -15.97 -9.58 -13.13
N LEU A 404 -15.16 -9.09 -12.21
CA LEU A 404 -15.40 -9.10 -10.80
C LEU A 404 -16.50 -8.10 -10.48
N ARG A 405 -17.37 -8.49 -9.55
CA ARG A 405 -18.30 -7.59 -8.91
C ARG A 405 -17.53 -6.72 -7.92
N GLU A 406 -17.87 -5.43 -7.84
CA GLU A 406 -17.32 -4.53 -6.83
C GLU A 406 -18.29 -4.35 -5.65
N SER A 407 -19.58 -4.63 -5.89
CA SER A 407 -20.66 -4.69 -4.92
C SER A 407 -21.47 -5.99 -5.11
N PRO A 408 -22.06 -6.57 -4.05
CA PRO A 408 -22.90 -7.78 -4.16
C PRO A 408 -24.00 -7.69 -5.23
N ASP A 409 -24.57 -6.49 -5.39
CA ASP A 409 -25.69 -6.22 -6.31
C ASP A 409 -25.24 -5.89 -7.76
N ASP A 410 -23.94 -5.92 -8.04
CA ASP A 410 -23.44 -5.63 -9.37
C ASP A 410 -23.88 -6.71 -10.38
N PRO A 411 -24.51 -6.32 -11.51
CA PRO A 411 -24.87 -7.28 -12.55
C PRO A 411 -23.62 -7.96 -13.13
N PRO A 412 -23.73 -9.22 -13.60
CA PRO A 412 -22.64 -9.88 -14.31
C PRO A 412 -22.15 -9.04 -15.49
N ALA A 413 -20.83 -8.98 -15.63
CA ALA A 413 -20.14 -8.25 -16.68
C ALA A 413 -19.03 -9.13 -17.26
N SER A 414 -18.72 -8.99 -18.54
CA SER A 414 -17.67 -9.78 -19.21
C SER A 414 -16.96 -9.01 -20.31
N MET A 415 -15.72 -9.43 -20.56
CA MET A 415 -14.90 -8.98 -21.67
C MET A 415 -14.44 -10.20 -22.47
N THR A 416 -14.00 -9.97 -23.71
CA THR A 416 -13.30 -10.97 -24.51
C THR A 416 -11.86 -10.57 -24.74
N VAL A 417 -10.98 -11.56 -24.80
CA VAL A 417 -9.60 -11.42 -25.18
C VAL A 417 -9.30 -12.38 -26.33
N ARG A 418 -8.79 -11.86 -27.43
CA ARG A 418 -8.47 -12.63 -28.63
C ARG A 418 -7.06 -12.31 -29.10
N ARG A 419 -6.28 -13.35 -29.36
CA ARG A 419 -4.94 -13.23 -29.93
C ARG A 419 -4.93 -13.59 -31.42
N GLN A 420 -4.19 -12.81 -32.21
CA GLN A 420 -3.88 -13.08 -33.62
C GLN A 420 -2.40 -12.73 -33.85
N GLY A 421 -1.53 -13.74 -33.89
CA GLY A 421 -0.09 -13.54 -33.88
C GLY A 421 0.35 -12.78 -32.62
N GLN A 422 1.07 -11.66 -32.79
CA GLN A 422 1.47 -10.77 -31.68
C GLN A 422 0.40 -9.73 -31.32
N ARG A 423 -0.77 -9.72 -31.98
CA ARG A 423 -1.83 -8.76 -31.68
C ARG A 423 -2.79 -9.36 -30.65
N LEU A 424 -3.00 -8.67 -29.54
CA LEU A 424 -4.03 -8.96 -28.56
C LEU A 424 -5.15 -7.93 -28.70
N THR A 425 -6.38 -8.40 -28.83
CA THR A 425 -7.59 -7.57 -28.84
C THR A 425 -8.38 -7.85 -27.57
N VAL A 426 -8.72 -6.79 -26.85
CA VAL A 426 -9.54 -6.82 -25.64
C VAL A 426 -10.82 -6.03 -25.92
N ALA A 427 -12.00 -6.58 -25.68
CA ALA A 427 -13.28 -5.92 -25.95
C ALA A 427 -14.32 -6.20 -24.86
N VAL A 428 -15.23 -5.25 -24.61
CA VAL A 428 -16.37 -5.50 -23.72
C VAL A 428 -17.39 -6.35 -24.45
N GLU A 429 -17.80 -7.46 -23.83
CA GLU A 429 -18.86 -8.34 -24.34
C GLU A 429 -20.19 -7.99 -23.67
N ASN A 430 -20.16 -7.79 -22.35
CA ASN A 430 -21.31 -7.41 -21.55
C ASN A 430 -20.88 -6.37 -20.50
N SER A 431 -21.45 -5.16 -20.54
CA SER A 431 -21.12 -4.09 -19.60
C SER A 431 -21.79 -4.22 -18.23
N GLY A 432 -22.71 -5.17 -18.06
CA GLY A 432 -23.52 -5.28 -16.85
C GLY A 432 -24.46 -4.08 -16.66
N GLY A 433 -24.95 -3.51 -17.77
CA GLY A 433 -25.88 -2.37 -17.77
C GLY A 433 -25.22 -1.00 -17.65
N LEU A 434 -23.89 -0.91 -17.64
CA LEU A 434 -23.17 0.36 -17.65
C LEU A 434 -23.15 1.00 -19.05
N SER A 435 -23.31 2.33 -19.09
CA SER A 435 -23.14 3.18 -20.28
C SER A 435 -21.80 3.92 -20.26
N GLU A 436 -21.43 4.58 -21.36
CA GLU A 436 -20.18 5.36 -21.47
C GLU A 436 -18.93 4.52 -21.09
N VAL A 437 -18.88 3.31 -21.63
CA VAL A 437 -17.87 2.32 -21.23
C VAL A 437 -16.50 2.64 -21.84
N GLU A 438 -15.52 2.77 -20.96
CA GLU A 438 -14.11 2.95 -21.31
C GLU A 438 -13.30 1.76 -20.78
N ILE A 439 -12.63 1.05 -21.69
CA ILE A 439 -11.75 -0.07 -21.37
C ILE A 439 -10.42 0.45 -20.83
N LEU A 440 -9.93 -0.22 -19.79
CA LEU A 440 -8.62 -0.04 -19.20
C LEU A 440 -7.87 -1.37 -19.27
N VAL A 441 -6.67 -1.37 -19.85
CA VAL A 441 -5.79 -2.54 -19.91
C VAL A 441 -4.42 -2.18 -19.37
N ARG A 442 -3.88 -3.04 -18.53
CA ARG A 442 -2.46 -3.06 -18.16
C ARG A 442 -1.83 -4.33 -18.71
N LEU A 443 -0.73 -4.17 -19.44
CA LEU A 443 0.17 -5.25 -19.82
C LEU A 443 1.57 -4.87 -19.35
N GLU A 444 2.12 -5.60 -18.39
CA GLU A 444 3.36 -5.24 -17.70
C GLU A 444 3.26 -3.82 -17.11
N ASP A 445 4.19 -2.94 -17.47
CA ASP A 445 4.27 -1.52 -17.11
C ASP A 445 3.46 -0.61 -18.05
N ARG A 446 2.88 -1.17 -19.12
CA ARG A 446 2.17 -0.39 -20.15
C ARG A 446 0.68 -0.32 -19.88
N HIS A 447 0.10 0.86 -20.14
CA HIS A 447 -1.31 1.14 -19.96
C HIS A 447 -1.97 1.51 -21.28
N PHE A 448 -3.19 0.99 -21.48
CA PHE A 448 -3.97 1.23 -22.68
C PHE A 448 -5.41 1.58 -22.28
N VAL A 449 -5.98 2.54 -22.97
CA VAL A 449 -7.34 3.01 -22.77
C VAL A 449 -8.04 3.02 -24.13
N GLY A 450 -9.33 2.67 -24.17
CA GLY A 450 -10.09 2.77 -25.40
C GLY A 450 -11.58 2.51 -25.24
N ASN A 451 -12.35 2.94 -26.24
CA ASN A 451 -13.80 2.82 -26.21
C ASN A 451 -14.22 1.46 -26.76
N ASN A 452 -14.87 0.62 -25.94
CA ASN A 452 -15.40 -0.71 -26.26
C ASN A 452 -14.43 -1.77 -26.83
N ARG A 453 -13.26 -1.38 -27.34
CA ARG A 453 -12.21 -2.28 -27.83
C ARG A 453 -10.84 -1.62 -27.75
N VAL A 454 -9.85 -2.38 -27.28
CA VAL A 454 -8.43 -2.00 -27.24
C VAL A 454 -7.63 -3.06 -27.99
N GLN A 455 -6.69 -2.61 -28.81
CA GLN A 455 -5.70 -3.48 -29.47
C GLN A 455 -4.31 -3.12 -28.98
N LEU A 456 -3.53 -4.13 -28.64
CA LEU A 456 -2.16 -3.98 -28.18
C LEU A 456 -1.25 -5.06 -28.77
N LYS A 457 0.04 -4.74 -28.84
CA LYS A 457 1.08 -5.65 -29.34
C LYS A 457 1.72 -6.37 -28.15
N LEU A 458 1.73 -7.69 -28.19
CA LEU A 458 2.46 -8.55 -27.28
C LEU A 458 3.97 -8.46 -27.57
N PRO A 459 4.83 -8.57 -26.54
CA PRO A 459 6.27 -8.78 -26.70
C PRO A 459 6.59 -9.94 -27.63
N GLU A 460 7.71 -9.84 -28.36
CA GLU A 460 8.09 -10.87 -29.34
C GLU A 460 8.43 -12.21 -28.67
N ASP A 461 8.91 -12.16 -27.43
CA ASP A 461 9.26 -13.32 -26.61
C ASP A 461 8.08 -13.84 -25.77
N PHE A 462 6.85 -13.39 -26.00
CA PHE A 462 5.66 -13.79 -25.23
C PHE A 462 5.50 -15.31 -25.10
N ASP A 463 5.64 -16.03 -26.21
CA ASP A 463 5.47 -17.49 -26.25
C ASP A 463 6.60 -18.24 -25.51
N ALA A 464 7.75 -17.60 -25.34
CA ALA A 464 8.89 -18.16 -24.63
C ALA A 464 8.83 -17.89 -23.11
N ARG A 465 7.81 -17.16 -22.62
CA ARG A 465 7.65 -16.82 -21.19
C ARG A 465 6.67 -17.79 -20.51
N PRO A 466 7.13 -18.86 -19.85
CA PRO A 466 6.24 -19.82 -19.18
C PRO A 466 5.41 -19.20 -18.06
N ALA A 467 5.93 -18.15 -17.40
CA ALA A 467 5.19 -17.41 -16.38
C ALA A 467 4.10 -16.47 -16.97
N GLY A 468 4.10 -16.24 -18.29
CA GLY A 468 3.26 -15.26 -18.95
C GLY A 468 3.64 -13.81 -18.63
N LEU A 469 2.74 -12.90 -18.97
CA LEU A 469 2.87 -11.46 -18.72
C LEU A 469 1.93 -11.00 -17.62
N ASP A 470 2.36 -10.01 -16.83
CA ASP A 470 1.48 -9.26 -15.94
C ASP A 470 0.36 -8.63 -16.77
N PHE A 471 -0.89 -8.98 -16.44
CA PHE A 471 -2.04 -8.57 -17.23
C PHE A 471 -3.23 -8.24 -16.32
N CYS A 472 -3.82 -7.08 -16.56
CA CYS A 472 -5.11 -6.67 -16.02
C CYS A 472 -5.94 -6.10 -17.15
N CYS A 473 -7.23 -6.40 -17.15
CA CYS A 473 -8.18 -5.65 -17.96
C CYS A 473 -9.45 -5.40 -17.17
N GLY A 474 -10.15 -4.36 -17.58
CA GLY A 474 -11.45 -4.02 -17.09
C GLY A 474 -12.00 -2.84 -17.87
N PHE A 475 -13.07 -2.29 -17.35
CA PHE A 475 -13.67 -1.09 -17.89
C PHE A 475 -14.35 -0.31 -16.78
N ARG A 476 -14.46 1.01 -16.98
CA ARG A 476 -15.32 1.88 -16.19
C ARG A 476 -16.52 2.30 -17.02
N GLY A 477 -17.66 2.48 -16.38
CA GLY A 477 -18.86 3.00 -17.03
C GLY A 477 -19.84 3.57 -16.02
N ARG A 478 -20.86 4.30 -16.47
CA ARG A 478 -21.85 4.93 -15.60
C ARG A 478 -23.10 4.06 -15.44
N LYS A 479 -23.65 4.02 -14.24
CA LYS A 479 -25.02 3.51 -14.02
C LYS A 479 -26.01 4.52 -14.62
N GLN A 480 -27.14 4.05 -15.14
CA GLN A 480 -28.20 4.95 -15.63
C GLN A 480 -28.61 5.93 -14.52
N GLY A 481 -28.52 7.23 -14.80
CA GLY A 481 -28.82 8.31 -13.85
C GLY A 481 -27.76 8.57 -12.77
N GLY A 482 -26.63 7.86 -12.77
CA GLY A 482 -25.52 8.08 -11.83
C GLY A 482 -24.43 8.99 -12.40
N ALA A 483 -23.91 9.90 -11.59
CA ALA A 483 -22.82 10.80 -11.98
C ALA A 483 -21.43 10.13 -11.93
N ALA A 484 -21.24 9.16 -11.04
CA ALA A 484 -19.96 8.49 -10.81
C ALA A 484 -19.72 7.30 -11.75
N PHE A 485 -18.45 7.11 -12.13
CA PHE A 485 -18.01 5.91 -12.83
C PHE A 485 -17.96 4.71 -11.88
N VAL A 486 -18.36 3.56 -12.40
CA VAL A 486 -18.29 2.26 -11.74
C VAL A 486 -17.30 1.39 -12.48
N LEU A 487 -16.38 0.78 -11.73
CA LEU A 487 -15.34 -0.08 -12.28
C LEU A 487 -15.82 -1.54 -12.37
N ARG A 488 -15.33 -2.24 -13.39
CA ARG A 488 -15.45 -3.70 -13.57
C ARG A 488 -14.09 -4.21 -14.00
N ARG A 489 -13.50 -5.15 -13.25
CA ARG A 489 -12.12 -5.62 -13.53
C ARG A 489 -12.05 -7.14 -13.58
N TRP A 490 -11.12 -7.73 -14.32
CA TRP A 490 -10.88 -9.18 -14.33
C TRP A 490 -9.90 -9.62 -13.24
N GLY A 491 -8.92 -8.79 -12.90
CA GLY A 491 -7.93 -9.07 -11.86
C GLY A 491 -6.94 -7.92 -11.68
N GLY A 492 -6.38 -7.78 -10.48
CA GLY A 492 -5.41 -6.75 -10.11
C GLY A 492 -5.92 -5.30 -10.12
N GLY A 493 -5.04 -4.38 -9.73
CA GLY A 493 -5.25 -2.94 -9.85
C GLY A 493 -5.24 -2.48 -11.32
N LEU A 494 -6.15 -1.56 -11.67
CA LEU A 494 -6.16 -0.88 -12.96
C LEU A 494 -5.46 0.48 -12.85
N PRO A 495 -4.93 1.02 -13.97
CA PRO A 495 -4.20 2.28 -13.94
C PRO A 495 -5.09 3.42 -13.45
N ARG A 496 -4.53 4.30 -12.60
CA ARG A 496 -5.16 5.51 -12.02
C ARG A 496 -6.24 5.34 -10.95
N GLU A 497 -6.83 4.16 -10.73
CA GLU A 497 -7.99 4.03 -9.82
C GLU A 497 -7.83 2.94 -8.73
N GLY A 498 -6.65 2.32 -8.58
CA GLY A 498 -6.40 1.47 -7.41
C GLY A 498 -5.05 0.77 -7.38
N ASP A 499 -4.24 1.09 -6.37
CA ASP A 499 -2.98 0.40 -6.02
C ASP A 499 -3.19 -0.98 -5.38
N HIS A 500 -4.40 -1.54 -5.44
CA HIS A 500 -4.77 -2.75 -4.73
C HIS A 500 -4.96 -3.93 -5.69
N GLY A 501 -4.24 -5.02 -5.41
CA GLY A 501 -4.35 -6.30 -6.11
C GLY A 501 -3.22 -6.57 -7.10
N VAL A 502 -2.63 -7.76 -7.01
CA VAL A 502 -1.57 -8.22 -7.92
C VAL A 502 -2.16 -8.42 -9.32
N PRO A 503 -1.47 -7.99 -10.40
CA PRO A 503 -1.91 -8.30 -11.76
C PRO A 503 -2.12 -9.80 -11.96
N GLY A 504 -3.08 -10.16 -12.81
CA GLY A 504 -3.21 -11.53 -13.30
C GLY A 504 -2.08 -11.91 -14.25
N ARG A 505 -2.12 -13.14 -14.78
CA ARG A 505 -1.21 -13.60 -15.83
C ARG A 505 -1.94 -13.87 -17.13
N LEU A 506 -1.40 -13.31 -18.21
CA LEU A 506 -1.72 -13.69 -19.57
C LEU A 506 -0.65 -14.66 -20.06
N GLN A 507 -1.03 -15.89 -20.38
CA GLN A 507 -0.11 -16.93 -20.87
C GLN A 507 -0.44 -17.31 -22.31
N SER A 508 0.55 -17.78 -23.07
CA SER A 508 0.22 -18.51 -24.30
C SER A 508 -0.52 -19.79 -23.92
N SER A 509 -1.48 -20.17 -24.76
CA SER A 509 -1.98 -21.55 -24.78
C SER A 509 -0.94 -22.51 -25.34
#